data_AF-A0A7W8SY94-F1
#
_entry.id   AF-A0A7W8SY94-F1
#
_cell.length_a   1.000
_cell.length_b   1.000
_cell.length_c   1.000
_cell.angle_alpha   90.00
_cell.angle_beta   90.00
_cell.angle_gamma   90.00
#
_symmetry.space_group_name_H-M   'P 1'
#
loop_
_entity.id
_entity.type
_entity.pdbx_description
1 polymer ?
#
loop_
_entity_poly.entity_id
_entity_poly.type
_entity_poly.pdbx_seq_one_letter_code
_entity_poly.pdbx_strand_id
1 'polypeptide(L)'
;MSAIVQDEFRVPVPTSIAYKWRAIDSLLNLAPALCGKRWVINFCSGTGMAAAPVVVACGDTRHGGIHEQLAERLAARPEPGGTLMLDFCDWQDWRLVDALIDCNWSR
;
A
#
# COMPACT_ATOMS: atom_id res chain seq x y z
N MET A 1 7.53 9.29 -21.22
CA MET A 1 7.57 8.98 -19.77
C MET A 1 6.83 7.67 -19.57
N SER A 2 7.49 6.62 -19.06
CA SER A 2 6.86 5.31 -18.84
C SER A 2 6.38 5.16 -17.40
N ALA A 3 5.36 4.31 -17.21
CA ALA A 3 4.83 3.97 -15.89
C ALA A 3 5.18 2.53 -15.49
N ILE A 4 5.28 2.28 -14.20
CA ILE A 4 5.25 0.95 -13.58
C ILE A 4 4.07 0.94 -12.62
N VAL A 5 3.22 -0.07 -12.77
CA VAL A 5 1.95 -0.18 -12.05
C VAL A 5 1.85 -1.54 -11.37
N GLN A 6 1.53 -1.53 -10.08
CA GLN A 6 1.04 -2.71 -9.36
C GLN A 6 -0.46 -2.54 -9.15
N ASP A 7 -1.26 -3.45 -9.71
CA ASP A 7 -2.73 -3.42 -9.60
C ASP A 7 -3.31 -4.84 -9.46
N GLU A 8 -2.65 -5.68 -8.66
CA GLU A 8 -3.20 -7.00 -8.33
C GLU A 8 -4.35 -6.83 -7.34
N PHE A 9 -5.53 -6.44 -7.82
CA PHE A 9 -6.68 -6.10 -6.96
C PHE A 9 -7.43 -7.33 -6.41
N ARG A 10 -7.19 -8.53 -6.94
CA ARG A 10 -7.93 -9.74 -6.57
C ARG A 10 -7.44 -10.30 -5.23
N VAL A 11 -8.29 -10.23 -4.22
CA VAL A 11 -8.05 -10.79 -2.88
C VAL A 11 -9.20 -11.76 -2.55
N PRO A 12 -9.14 -13.03 -2.97
CA PRO A 12 -10.30 -13.93 -2.90
C PRO A 12 -10.83 -14.17 -1.48
N VAL A 13 -9.92 -14.25 -0.51
CA VAL A 13 -10.18 -14.52 0.91
C VAL A 13 -9.23 -13.66 1.79
N PRO A 14 -9.53 -13.42 3.07
CA PRO A 14 -8.69 -12.58 3.93
C PRO A 14 -7.25 -13.06 4.08
N THR A 15 -6.99 -14.38 4.06
CA THR A 15 -5.62 -14.92 4.04
C THR A 15 -4.83 -14.55 2.79
N SER A 16 -5.49 -14.13 1.71
CA SER A 16 -4.85 -13.62 0.49
C SER A 16 -4.29 -12.21 0.63
N ILE A 17 -4.62 -11.47 1.71
CA ILE A 17 -4.09 -10.12 1.97
C ILE A 17 -2.56 -10.16 2.02
N ALA A 18 -1.95 -11.22 2.56
CA ALA A 18 -0.50 -11.39 2.59
C ALA A 18 0.13 -11.45 1.19
N TYR A 19 -0.57 -12.00 0.19
CA TYR A 19 -0.07 -12.03 -1.19
C TYR A 19 -0.18 -10.65 -1.84
N LYS A 20 -1.32 -9.96 -1.65
CA LYS A 20 -1.48 -8.56 -2.08
C LYS A 20 -0.37 -7.68 -1.50
N TRP A 21 -0.08 -7.83 -0.22
CA TRP A 21 0.99 -7.10 0.46
C TRP A 21 2.35 -7.33 -0.19
N ARG A 22 2.72 -8.58 -0.51
CA ARG A 22 3.99 -8.86 -1.19
C ARG A 22 4.13 -8.12 -2.51
N ALA A 23 3.07 -8.00 -3.30
CA ALA A 23 3.10 -7.25 -4.55
C ALA A 23 3.30 -5.74 -4.29
N ILE A 24 2.59 -5.18 -3.30
CA ILE A 24 2.74 -3.78 -2.87
C ILE A 24 4.18 -3.52 -2.40
N ASP A 25 4.69 -4.30 -1.45
CA ASP A 25 6.04 -4.11 -0.88
C ASP A 25 7.14 -4.33 -1.93
N SER A 26 6.95 -5.26 -2.87
CA SER A 26 7.87 -5.44 -3.99
C SER A 26 8.03 -4.16 -4.81
N LEU A 27 6.92 -3.46 -5.12
CA LEU A 27 7.02 -2.20 -5.84
C LEU A 27 7.56 -1.05 -4.95
N LEU A 28 7.22 -1.03 -3.65
CA LEU A 28 7.80 -0.06 -2.70
C LEU A 28 9.32 -0.20 -2.59
N ASN A 29 9.86 -1.42 -2.62
CA ASN A 29 11.30 -1.66 -2.59
C ASN A 29 12.02 -1.14 -3.86
N LEU A 30 11.33 -1.09 -5.00
CA LEU A 30 11.88 -0.55 -6.24
C LEU A 30 11.67 0.96 -6.38
N ALA A 31 10.69 1.53 -5.67
CA ALA A 31 10.25 2.90 -5.85
C ALA A 31 11.38 3.94 -5.68
N PRO A 32 12.27 3.88 -4.67
CA PRO A 32 13.33 4.89 -4.52
C PRO A 32 14.25 5.01 -5.73
N ALA A 33 14.58 3.88 -6.40
CA ALA A 33 15.45 3.87 -7.58
C ALA A 33 14.74 4.28 -8.89
N LEU A 34 13.40 4.16 -8.91
CA LEU A 34 12.54 4.43 -10.06
C LEU A 34 11.94 5.84 -10.04
N CYS A 35 11.68 6.39 -8.85
CA CYS A 35 11.17 7.73 -8.66
C CYS A 35 12.14 8.75 -9.28
N GLY A 36 11.66 9.48 -10.29
CA GLY A 36 12.47 10.40 -11.11
C GLY A 36 12.83 9.88 -12.50
N LYS A 37 12.67 8.57 -12.75
CA LYS A 37 12.85 7.96 -14.09
C LYS A 37 11.53 7.49 -14.68
N ARG A 38 10.60 7.04 -13.84
CA ARG A 38 9.29 6.51 -14.22
C ARG A 38 8.21 6.99 -13.26
N TRP A 39 6.97 6.95 -13.71
CA TRP A 39 5.83 7.10 -12.82
C TRP A 39 5.56 5.76 -12.13
N VAL A 40 5.69 5.72 -10.81
CA VAL A 40 5.43 4.53 -9.98
C VAL A 40 4.03 4.66 -9.40
N ILE A 41 3.14 3.72 -9.69
CA ILE A 41 1.76 3.69 -9.20
C ILE A 41 1.51 2.35 -8.50
N ASN A 42 1.09 2.39 -7.25
CA ASN A 42 0.86 1.21 -6.42
C ASN A 42 -0.57 1.22 -5.87
N PHE A 43 -1.42 0.31 -6.34
CA PHE A 43 -2.78 0.18 -5.84
C PHE A 43 -2.76 -0.68 -4.59
N CYS A 44 -2.96 -0.05 -3.42
CA CYS A 44 -3.06 -0.74 -2.15
C CYS A 44 -4.48 -1.30 -1.90
N SER A 45 -5.45 -0.94 -2.74
CA SER A 45 -6.81 -1.45 -2.75
C SER A 45 -6.88 -2.93 -3.18
N GLY A 46 -7.95 -3.61 -2.79
CA GLY A 46 -8.21 -4.98 -3.21
C GLY A 46 -9.58 -5.47 -2.77
N THR A 47 -10.08 -6.50 -3.43
CA THR A 47 -11.42 -7.04 -3.17
C THR A 47 -11.54 -8.50 -3.60
N GLY A 48 -12.48 -9.21 -2.99
CA GLY A 48 -12.93 -10.51 -3.44
C GLY A 48 -14.22 -10.95 -2.73
N MET A 49 -14.78 -12.06 -3.20
CA MET A 49 -16.07 -12.58 -2.72
C MET A 49 -16.13 -12.80 -1.20
N ALA A 50 -15.00 -13.18 -0.58
CA ALA A 50 -14.91 -13.40 0.86
C ALA A 50 -14.03 -12.38 1.60
N ALA A 51 -13.51 -11.36 0.90
CA ALA A 51 -12.73 -10.28 1.49
C ALA A 51 -13.21 -8.94 0.94
N ALA A 52 -14.13 -8.31 1.68
CA ALA A 52 -14.62 -6.98 1.35
C ALA A 52 -13.46 -5.96 1.37
N PRO A 53 -13.51 -4.88 0.56
CA PRO A 53 -12.44 -3.88 0.51
C PRO A 53 -12.02 -3.35 1.88
N VAL A 54 -12.97 -3.12 2.78
CA VAL A 54 -12.68 -2.65 4.15
C VAL A 54 -11.86 -3.66 4.96
N VAL A 55 -12.07 -4.96 4.77
CA VAL A 55 -11.27 -6.02 5.42
C VAL A 55 -9.87 -6.08 4.80
N VAL A 56 -9.75 -5.87 3.49
CA VAL A 56 -8.44 -5.82 2.83
C VAL A 56 -7.63 -4.62 3.32
N ALA A 57 -8.24 -3.44 3.36
CA ALA A 57 -7.59 -2.20 3.78
C ALA A 57 -7.26 -2.20 5.28
N CYS A 58 -8.25 -2.44 6.14
CA CYS A 58 -8.17 -2.25 7.58
C CYS A 58 -7.88 -3.54 8.37
N GLY A 59 -8.03 -4.71 7.76
CA GLY A 59 -7.92 -6.00 8.43
C GLY A 59 -9.21 -6.43 9.12
N ASP A 60 -9.11 -7.53 9.87
CA ASP A 60 -10.15 -8.03 10.77
C ASP A 60 -9.52 -8.57 12.07
N THR A 61 -10.31 -9.22 12.92
CA THR A 61 -9.83 -9.80 14.20
C THR A 61 -8.75 -10.89 14.07
N ARG A 62 -8.49 -11.41 12.86
CA ARG A 62 -7.59 -12.54 12.58
C ARG A 62 -6.51 -12.21 11.55
N HIS A 63 -6.70 -11.19 10.72
CA HIS A 63 -5.82 -10.85 9.61
C HIS A 63 -5.49 -9.35 9.62
N GLY A 64 -4.20 -9.01 9.59
CA GLY A 64 -3.75 -7.63 9.43
C GLY A 64 -4.11 -7.08 8.05
N GLY A 65 -4.56 -5.82 8.02
CA GLY A 65 -4.90 -5.12 6.78
C GLY A 65 -3.67 -4.56 6.06
N ILE A 66 -3.88 -4.04 4.85
CA ILE A 66 -2.83 -3.35 4.10
C ILE A 66 -2.37 -2.06 4.81
N HIS A 67 -3.27 -1.34 5.50
CA HIS A 67 -2.92 -0.09 6.17
C HIS A 67 -1.92 -0.26 7.31
N GLU A 68 -2.14 -1.27 8.16
CA GLU A 68 -1.22 -1.58 9.27
C GLU A 68 0.15 -1.99 8.73
N GLN A 69 0.19 -2.91 7.77
CA GLN A 69 1.44 -3.35 7.13
C GLN A 69 2.19 -2.19 6.45
N LEU A 70 1.46 -1.29 5.79
CA LEU A 70 2.05 -0.12 5.17
C LEU A 70 2.60 0.86 6.21
N ALA A 71 1.84 1.14 7.28
CA ALA A 71 2.31 2.00 8.37
C ALA A 71 3.58 1.45 9.04
N GLU A 72 3.63 0.15 9.32
CA GLU A 72 4.82 -0.53 9.85
C GLU A 72 6.03 -0.40 8.91
N ARG A 73 5.79 -0.61 7.60
CA ARG A 73 6.83 -0.51 6.57
C ARG A 73 7.39 0.91 6.44
N LEU A 74 6.55 1.94 6.54
CA LEU A 74 6.97 3.34 6.47
C LEU A 74 7.74 3.74 7.74
N ALA A 75 7.28 3.29 8.92
CA ALA A 75 7.98 3.53 10.17
C ALA A 75 9.38 2.89 10.18
N ALA A 76 9.53 1.69 9.60
CA ALA A 76 10.81 1.01 9.49
C ALA A 76 11.75 1.63 8.43
N ARG A 77 11.18 2.19 7.35
CA ARG A 77 11.90 2.63 6.15
C ARG A 77 11.17 3.82 5.51
N PRO A 78 11.39 5.05 6.01
CA PRO A 78 10.73 6.26 5.54
C PRO A 78 11.34 6.71 4.21
N GLU A 79 10.91 6.10 3.11
CA GLU A 79 11.43 6.32 1.76
C GLU A 79 10.29 6.69 0.79
N PRO A 80 10.56 7.46 -0.29
CA PRO A 80 9.55 7.78 -1.28
C PRO A 80 8.97 6.53 -1.98
N GLY A 81 7.65 6.35 -1.89
CA GLY A 81 6.92 5.20 -2.45
C GLY A 81 6.32 5.42 -3.86
N GLY A 82 6.39 6.64 -4.41
CA GLY A 82 5.67 7.01 -5.63
C GLY A 82 4.22 7.41 -5.36
N THR A 83 3.30 7.11 -6.28
CA THR A 83 1.86 7.35 -6.10
C THR A 83 1.21 6.09 -5.52
N LEU A 84 0.64 6.17 -4.33
CA LEU A 84 -0.13 5.09 -3.71
C LEU A 84 -1.62 5.39 -3.76
N MET A 85 -2.43 4.41 -4.16
CA MET A 85 -3.89 4.50 -4.18
C MET A 85 -4.45 3.66 -3.02
N LEU A 86 -5.15 4.33 -2.09
CA LEU A 86 -5.70 3.72 -0.88
C LEU A 86 -7.23 3.68 -0.94
N ASP A 87 -7.83 2.60 -0.42
CA ASP A 87 -9.23 2.61 0.01
C ASP A 87 -9.30 3.10 1.47
N PHE A 88 -10.37 3.80 1.89
CA PHE A 88 -10.56 4.23 3.30
C PHE A 88 -9.35 5.00 3.88
N CYS A 89 -8.87 6.00 3.14
CA CYS A 89 -7.66 6.75 3.48
C CYS A 89 -7.74 7.57 4.77
N ASP A 90 -8.95 7.76 5.32
CA ASP A 90 -9.22 8.36 6.63
C ASP A 90 -8.90 7.43 7.81
N TRP A 91 -8.37 6.22 7.54
CA TRP A 91 -7.96 5.26 8.55
C TRP A 91 -7.05 5.87 9.62
N GLN A 92 -7.44 5.68 10.89
CA GLN A 92 -6.81 6.28 12.07
C GLN A 92 -6.60 7.80 11.94
N ASP A 93 -7.64 8.54 11.52
CA ASP A 93 -7.62 10.00 11.40
C ASP A 93 -6.48 10.46 10.47
N TRP A 94 -6.46 9.91 9.26
CA TRP A 94 -5.49 10.25 8.19
C TRP A 94 -4.03 9.91 8.48
N ARG A 95 -3.73 9.25 9.62
CA ARG A 95 -2.36 8.93 10.06
C ARG A 95 -1.49 8.26 8.99
N LEU A 96 -2.07 7.36 8.19
CA LEU A 96 -1.31 6.69 7.12
C LEU A 96 -0.98 7.64 5.97
N VAL A 97 -1.89 8.56 5.63
CA VAL A 97 -1.65 9.59 4.62
C VAL A 97 -0.56 10.55 5.09
N ASP A 98 -0.58 10.97 6.35
CA ASP A 98 0.46 11.82 6.93
C ASP A 98 1.83 11.13 6.88
N ALA A 99 1.92 9.86 7.28
CA ALA A 99 3.16 9.09 7.21
C ALA A 99 3.70 8.97 5.77
N LEU A 100 2.82 8.83 4.77
CA LEU A 100 3.21 8.82 3.36
C LEU A 100 3.71 10.19 2.88
N ILE A 101 3.10 11.27 3.33
CA ILE A 101 3.53 12.65 3.03
C ILE A 101 4.91 12.90 3.64
N ASP A 102 5.11 12.55 4.91
CA ASP A 102 6.37 12.73 5.65
C ASP A 102 7.56 12.05 4.96
N CYS A 103 7.33 10.91 4.30
CA CYS A 103 8.36 10.22 3.51
C CYS A 103 8.88 11.01 2.30
N ASN A 104 8.27 12.15 1.96
CA ASN A 104 8.73 13.03 0.88
C ASN A 104 9.57 14.22 1.38
N TRP A 105 9.57 14.52 2.68
CA TRP A 105 10.27 15.67 3.24
C TRP A 105 11.77 15.44 3.47
N SER A 106 12.27 14.22 3.27
CA SER A 106 13.70 13.91 3.31
C SER A 106 14.45 14.26 2.00
N ARG A 107 13.95 15.24 1.23
CA ARG A 107 14.53 15.68 -0.05
C ARG A 107 15.22 17.03 0.07
#